data_AF-A0A1I0R8W8-F1
#
_entry.id   AF-A0A1I0R8W8-F1
#
_cell.length_a   1.000
_cell.length_b   1.000
_cell.length_c   1.000
_cell.angle_alpha   90.00
_cell.angle_beta   90.00
_cell.angle_gamma   90.00
#
_symmetry.space_group_name_H-M   'P 1'
#
loop_
_entity.id
_entity.type
_entity.pdbx_description
1 polymer ?
#
loop_
_entity_poly.entity_id
_entity_poly.type
_entity_poly.pdbx_seq_one_letter_code
_entity_poly.pdbx_strand_id
1 'polypeptide(L)'
;MKEEIKQVLERYDQLVGLILDQKIDEFADKMDERPPEEDDVTYETYLQRVAMQETEEQSRIMEQEPSDLLGGKSMNEYFAELPFDELKEILEYSALELDRGVPDSIVNAVAGKKDRKEVISYAEQIVKDAAWTDEELGNEDTLFEMEFQKVKACFKVLAQMNEAGLLVQVLDRFMSYPKIPDFVADSVAEYIEAFPDESIPLLIEKLNEHKDDGLEGPCEDLVIMLTNIGKNEPCEEIYDALRSAFRYMNNKIYAVICLADYGDGKAVPMLKSYINRHQDTIDRDLFYEIMSAIQNLGGDITDIQDPFGDFTKKMKNG
;
A
#
# COMPACT_ATOMS: atom_id res chain seq x y z
N MET A 1 -30.52 4.89 6.99
CA MET A 1 -29.65 5.89 7.62
C MET A 1 -30.42 7.20 7.80
N LYS A 2 -30.16 7.97 8.86
CA LYS A 2 -30.80 9.28 9.09
C LYS A 2 -30.25 10.32 8.09
N GLU A 3 -31.13 11.14 7.54
CA GLU A 3 -30.77 12.16 6.53
C GLU A 3 -29.73 13.17 7.04
N GLU A 4 -29.79 13.54 8.31
CA GLU A 4 -28.83 14.45 8.95
C GLU A 4 -27.40 13.89 8.92
N ILE A 5 -27.25 12.57 9.12
CA ILE A 5 -25.95 11.89 9.06
C ILE A 5 -25.40 11.92 7.63
N LYS A 6 -26.28 11.66 6.65
CA LYS A 6 -25.92 11.72 5.24
C LYS A 6 -25.37 13.09 4.86
N GLN A 7 -26.08 14.15 5.23
CA GLN A 7 -25.67 15.53 4.95
C GLN A 7 -24.34 15.91 5.62
N VAL A 8 -24.09 15.41 6.84
CA VAL A 8 -22.81 15.63 7.52
C VAL A 8 -21.67 14.93 6.78
N LEU A 9 -21.87 13.70 6.32
CA LEU A 9 -20.84 12.92 5.61
C LEU A 9 -20.57 13.49 4.21
N GLU A 10 -21.61 13.82 3.44
CA GLU A 10 -21.47 14.46 2.13
C GLU A 10 -20.75 15.81 2.25
N ARG A 11 -21.06 16.61 3.28
CA ARG A 11 -20.36 17.88 3.55
C ARG A 11 -18.91 17.66 3.95
N TYR A 12 -18.65 16.66 4.80
CA TYR A 12 -17.29 16.29 5.20
C TYR A 12 -16.45 15.95 3.97
N ASP A 13 -16.94 15.05 3.12
CA ASP A 13 -16.24 14.59 1.92
C ASP A 13 -15.94 15.72 0.93
N GLN A 14 -16.92 16.61 0.70
CA GLN A 14 -16.72 17.82 -0.12
C GLN A 14 -15.64 18.74 0.43
N LEU A 15 -15.65 18.99 1.75
CA LEU A 15 -14.67 19.87 2.38
C LEU A 15 -13.27 19.27 2.36
N VAL A 16 -13.13 17.96 2.60
CA VAL A 16 -11.85 17.25 2.49
C VAL A 16 -11.33 17.32 1.05
N GLY A 17 -12.20 17.14 0.05
CA GLY A 17 -11.83 17.32 -1.35
C GLY A 17 -11.32 18.73 -1.67
N LEU A 18 -12.01 19.77 -1.18
CA LEU A 18 -11.57 21.16 -1.35
C LEU A 18 -10.23 21.45 -0.68
N ILE A 19 -9.98 20.86 0.50
CA ILE A 19 -8.69 21.00 1.20
C ILE A 19 -7.59 20.34 0.37
N LEU A 20 -7.82 19.14 -0.16
CA LEU A 20 -6.85 18.44 -0.99
C LEU A 20 -6.49 19.26 -2.23
N ASP A 21 -7.49 19.77 -2.95
CA ASP A 21 -7.29 20.59 -4.15
C ASP A 21 -6.48 21.86 -3.81
N GLN A 22 -6.82 22.54 -2.72
CA GLN A 22 -6.06 23.71 -2.24
C GLN A 22 -4.61 23.35 -1.90
N LYS A 23 -4.38 22.19 -1.29
CA LYS A 23 -3.02 21.76 -0.93
C LYS A 23 -2.19 21.42 -2.15
N ILE A 24 -2.78 20.72 -3.12
CA ILE A 24 -2.12 20.44 -4.40
C ILE A 24 -1.74 21.75 -5.09
N ASP A 25 -2.65 22.73 -5.16
CA ASP A 25 -2.36 24.04 -5.76
C ASP A 25 -1.25 24.79 -4.99
N GLU A 26 -1.30 24.81 -3.65
CA GLU A 26 -0.26 25.43 -2.81
C GLU A 26 1.13 24.82 -3.02
N PHE A 27 1.20 23.51 -3.29
CA PHE A 27 2.45 22.81 -3.55
C PHE A 27 2.90 22.96 -5.01
N ALA A 28 1.97 23.01 -5.96
CA ALA A 28 2.25 23.29 -7.37
C ALA A 28 2.88 24.67 -7.55
N ASP A 29 2.39 25.69 -6.84
CA ASP A 29 2.97 27.04 -6.86
C ASP A 29 4.40 27.10 -6.30
N LYS A 30 4.81 26.11 -5.50
CA LYS A 30 6.19 25.97 -4.99
C LYS A 30 7.10 25.16 -5.94
N MET A 31 6.59 24.62 -7.05
CA MET A 31 7.38 23.84 -8.01
C MET A 31 8.48 24.66 -8.70
N ASP A 32 8.36 26.00 -8.72
CA ASP A 32 9.41 26.89 -9.25
C ASP A 32 10.71 26.89 -8.40
N GLU A 33 10.73 26.23 -7.23
CA GLU A 33 11.89 26.13 -6.33
C GLU A 33 12.62 24.78 -6.36
N ARG A 34 12.34 23.92 -7.36
CA ARG A 34 12.88 22.54 -7.44
C ARG A 34 14.43 22.49 -7.52
N PRO A 35 15.10 21.59 -6.77
CA PRO A 35 16.51 21.29 -6.95
C PRO A 35 16.79 20.61 -8.31
N PRO A 36 17.85 20.97 -9.04
CA PRO A 36 18.11 20.49 -10.40
C PRO A 36 18.46 19.00 -10.53
N GLU A 37 18.48 18.23 -9.42
CA GLU A 37 18.98 16.84 -9.37
C GLU A 37 17.88 15.78 -9.11
N GLU A 38 16.63 16.15 -8.86
CA GLU A 38 15.53 15.18 -8.69
C GLU A 38 14.77 14.95 -10.00
N ASP A 39 14.28 13.72 -10.25
CA ASP A 39 13.43 13.36 -11.39
C ASP A 39 11.97 13.84 -11.17
N ASP A 40 11.29 14.23 -12.25
CA ASP A 40 9.96 14.86 -12.23
C ASP A 40 8.92 13.97 -11.55
N VAL A 41 9.00 12.65 -11.81
CA VAL A 41 8.06 11.64 -11.32
C VAL A 41 8.16 11.47 -9.80
N THR A 42 9.38 11.49 -9.26
CA THR A 42 9.62 11.31 -7.82
C THR A 42 9.16 12.54 -7.04
N TYR A 43 9.37 13.73 -7.61
CA TYR A 43 8.96 14.98 -6.99
C TYR A 43 7.43 15.17 -6.99
N GLU A 44 6.74 14.85 -8.09
CA GLU A 44 5.27 14.89 -8.14
C GLU A 44 4.65 13.91 -7.11
N THR A 45 5.17 12.70 -7.05
CA THR A 45 4.74 11.69 -6.06
C THR A 45 4.98 12.16 -4.62
N TYR A 46 6.11 12.84 -4.38
CA TYR A 46 6.40 13.44 -3.08
C TYR A 46 5.39 14.54 -2.73
N LEU A 47 5.08 15.46 -3.65
CA LEU A 47 4.11 16.54 -3.42
C LEU A 47 2.72 15.98 -3.14
N GLN A 48 2.27 15.00 -3.92
CA GLN A 48 0.99 14.31 -3.68
C GLN A 48 0.95 13.69 -2.28
N ARG A 49 2.02 13.02 -1.85
CA ARG A 49 2.12 12.43 -0.51
C ARG A 49 2.01 13.47 0.59
N VAL A 50 2.72 14.60 0.48
CA VAL A 50 2.68 15.67 1.49
C VAL A 50 1.29 16.33 1.50
N ALA A 51 0.69 16.58 0.34
CA ALA A 51 -0.66 17.12 0.24
C ALA A 51 -1.71 16.20 0.89
N MET A 52 -1.61 14.88 0.67
CA MET A 52 -2.46 13.90 1.33
C MET A 52 -2.27 13.91 2.85
N GLN A 53 -1.03 13.92 3.34
CA GLN A 53 -0.75 13.96 4.79
C GLN A 53 -1.32 15.22 5.47
N GLU A 54 -1.17 16.39 4.86
CA GLU A 54 -1.75 17.63 5.39
C GLU A 54 -3.28 17.60 5.34
N THR A 55 -3.86 17.00 4.30
CA THR A 55 -5.31 16.86 4.13
C THR A 55 -5.89 15.95 5.21
N GLU A 56 -5.26 14.82 5.49
CA GLU A 56 -5.64 13.90 6.58
C GLU A 56 -5.59 14.59 7.95
N GLU A 57 -4.59 15.43 8.20
CA GLU A 57 -4.52 16.16 9.47
C GLU A 57 -5.67 17.17 9.62
N GLN A 58 -6.01 17.90 8.56
CA GLN A 58 -7.15 18.82 8.59
C GLN A 58 -8.47 18.08 8.70
N SER A 59 -8.62 16.93 8.02
CA SER A 59 -9.84 16.14 8.10
C SER A 59 -10.06 15.63 9.53
N ARG A 60 -9.00 15.17 10.22
CA ARG A 60 -9.06 14.80 11.64
C ARG A 60 -9.53 15.94 12.55
N ILE A 61 -9.10 17.16 12.28
CA ILE A 61 -9.56 18.35 13.04
C ILE A 61 -11.06 18.55 12.83
N MET A 62 -11.53 18.50 11.58
CA MET A 62 -12.95 18.68 11.26
C MET A 62 -13.84 17.64 11.96
N GLU A 63 -13.37 16.41 12.10
CA GLU A 63 -14.12 15.36 12.79
C GLU A 63 -14.25 15.58 14.31
N GLN A 64 -13.45 16.49 14.88
CA GLN A 64 -13.49 16.92 16.28
C GLN A 64 -14.28 18.22 16.47
N GLU A 65 -14.64 18.92 15.39
CA GLU A 65 -15.40 20.17 15.50
C GLU A 65 -16.88 19.91 15.77
N PRO A 66 -17.49 20.62 16.74
CA PRO A 66 -18.93 20.55 16.97
C PRO A 66 -19.75 20.95 15.75
N SER A 67 -20.80 20.17 15.46
CA SER A 67 -21.72 20.45 14.36
C SER A 67 -23.13 20.68 14.86
N ASP A 68 -23.77 21.76 14.41
CA ASP A 68 -25.19 22.04 14.70
C ASP A 68 -26.10 20.92 14.17
N LEU A 69 -25.73 20.29 13.06
CA LEU A 69 -26.46 19.15 12.48
C LEU A 69 -26.41 17.90 13.37
N LEU A 70 -25.39 17.79 14.22
CA LEU A 70 -25.22 16.71 15.19
C LEU A 70 -25.61 17.14 16.61
N GLY A 71 -26.41 18.21 16.75
CA GLY A 71 -26.87 18.71 18.04
C GLY A 71 -25.74 19.30 18.90
N GLY A 72 -24.71 19.88 18.27
CA GLY A 72 -23.55 20.47 18.94
C GLY A 72 -22.49 19.46 19.37
N LYS A 73 -22.59 18.20 18.90
CA LYS A 73 -21.53 17.20 19.05
C LYS A 73 -20.62 17.21 17.82
N SER A 74 -19.38 16.80 18.02
CA SER A 74 -18.48 16.43 16.92
C SER A 74 -18.87 15.08 16.29
N MET A 75 -18.34 14.75 15.11
CA MET A 75 -18.54 13.44 14.49
C MET A 75 -18.02 12.32 15.39
N ASN A 76 -16.85 12.51 16.00
CA ASN A 76 -16.27 11.57 16.96
C ASN A 76 -17.19 11.28 18.15
N GLU A 77 -17.72 12.32 18.79
CA GLU A 77 -18.63 12.16 19.94
C GLU A 77 -19.96 11.53 19.53
N TYR A 78 -20.51 11.94 18.38
CA TYR A 78 -21.80 11.47 17.91
C TYR A 78 -21.74 9.98 17.53
N PHE A 79 -20.79 9.57 16.68
CA PHE A 79 -20.70 8.19 16.21
C PHE A 79 -20.30 7.21 17.32
N ALA A 80 -19.48 7.63 18.28
CA ALA A 80 -19.11 6.78 19.42
C ALA A 80 -20.32 6.27 20.20
N GLU A 81 -21.40 7.06 20.27
CA GLU A 81 -22.63 6.72 21.01
C GLU A 81 -23.62 5.85 20.25
N LEU A 82 -23.51 5.74 18.92
CA LEU A 82 -24.46 4.99 18.11
C LEU A 82 -24.40 3.48 18.37
N PRO A 83 -25.49 2.73 18.22
CA PRO A 83 -25.45 1.27 18.25
C PRO A 83 -24.67 0.73 17.05
N PHE A 84 -24.10 -0.48 17.17
CA PHE A 84 -23.30 -1.09 16.11
C PHE A 84 -24.10 -1.30 14.80
N ASP A 85 -25.38 -1.64 14.89
CA ASP A 85 -26.26 -1.75 13.71
C ASP A 85 -26.36 -0.46 12.88
N GLU A 86 -26.45 0.70 13.54
CA GLU A 86 -26.44 1.99 12.83
C GLU A 86 -25.05 2.29 12.26
N LEU A 87 -23.97 1.94 12.98
CA LEU A 87 -22.62 2.16 12.48
C LEU A 87 -22.24 1.28 11.29
N LYS A 88 -22.75 0.05 11.18
CA LYS A 88 -22.55 -0.78 9.99
C LYS A 88 -23.12 -0.10 8.75
N GLU A 89 -24.35 0.41 8.84
CA GLU A 89 -24.99 1.12 7.73
C GLU A 89 -24.19 2.37 7.35
N ILE A 90 -23.68 3.11 8.34
CA ILE A 90 -22.87 4.31 8.11
C ILE A 90 -21.52 3.95 7.50
N LEU A 91 -20.85 2.90 7.98
CA LEU A 91 -19.57 2.43 7.47
C LEU A 91 -19.68 2.02 6.00
N GLU A 92 -20.71 1.25 5.65
CA GLU A 92 -20.96 0.81 4.28
C GLU A 92 -21.32 1.98 3.36
N TYR A 93 -22.17 2.89 3.83
CA TYR A 93 -22.48 4.11 3.09
C TYR A 93 -21.21 4.92 2.83
N SER A 94 -20.39 5.14 3.86
CA SER A 94 -19.15 5.89 3.73
C SER A 94 -18.13 5.23 2.81
N ALA A 95 -18.09 3.89 2.77
CA ALA A 95 -17.20 3.16 1.89
C ALA A 95 -17.63 3.27 0.42
N LEU A 96 -18.94 3.31 0.14
CA LEU A 96 -19.48 3.28 -1.22
C LEU A 96 -19.68 4.66 -1.84
N GLU A 97 -19.98 5.68 -1.02
CA GLU A 97 -20.56 6.94 -1.51
C GLU A 97 -19.67 8.16 -1.24
N LEU A 98 -18.56 8.01 -0.50
CA LEU A 98 -17.62 9.10 -0.24
C LEU A 98 -16.35 8.90 -1.07
N ASP A 99 -15.96 9.95 -1.81
CA ASP A 99 -14.80 9.90 -2.70
C ASP A 99 -13.48 9.82 -1.92
N ARG A 100 -13.46 10.32 -0.67
CA ARG A 100 -12.27 10.33 0.21
C ARG A 100 -12.22 9.14 1.16
N GLY A 101 -13.15 8.21 1.01
CA GLY A 101 -13.26 7.00 1.83
C GLY A 101 -13.84 7.27 3.22
N VAL A 102 -13.75 6.25 4.08
CA VAL A 102 -14.39 6.26 5.40
C VAL A 102 -13.67 7.22 6.37
N PRO A 103 -14.39 8.17 7.01
CA PRO A 103 -13.86 9.02 8.08
C PRO A 103 -13.33 8.25 9.29
N ASP A 104 -12.30 8.78 9.93
CA ASP A 104 -11.62 8.12 11.05
C ASP A 104 -12.55 7.94 12.27
N SER A 105 -13.46 8.87 12.50
CA SER A 105 -14.46 8.86 13.56
C SER A 105 -15.42 7.68 13.44
N ILE A 106 -15.75 7.27 12.21
CA ILE A 106 -16.58 6.09 11.97
C ILE A 106 -15.75 4.83 12.24
N VAL A 107 -14.53 4.76 11.70
CA VAL A 107 -13.60 3.64 11.95
C VAL A 107 -13.38 3.45 13.45
N ASN A 108 -13.08 4.54 14.17
CA ASN A 108 -12.88 4.57 15.61
C ASN A 108 -14.14 4.18 16.39
N ALA A 109 -15.32 4.67 15.97
CA ALA A 109 -16.58 4.34 16.62
C ALA A 109 -16.94 2.85 16.47
N VAL A 110 -16.66 2.26 15.29
CA VAL A 110 -16.85 0.83 15.04
C VAL A 110 -15.84 0.01 15.84
N ALA A 111 -14.54 0.32 15.73
CA ALA A 111 -13.46 -0.37 16.44
C ALA A 111 -13.61 -0.28 17.98
N GLY A 112 -14.17 0.82 18.48
CA GLY A 112 -14.39 1.07 19.90
C GLY A 112 -15.61 0.35 20.51
N LYS A 113 -16.35 -0.47 19.74
CA LYS A 113 -17.50 -1.19 20.30
C LYS A 113 -17.10 -2.27 21.29
N LYS A 114 -17.91 -2.40 22.34
CA LYS A 114 -17.66 -3.33 23.45
C LYS A 114 -17.71 -4.79 23.01
N ASP A 115 -18.61 -5.13 22.09
CA ASP A 115 -18.69 -6.48 21.52
C ASP A 115 -17.72 -6.61 20.34
N ARG A 116 -16.44 -6.79 20.65
CA ARG A 116 -15.40 -6.98 19.63
C ARG A 116 -15.68 -8.18 18.72
N LYS A 117 -16.32 -9.23 19.23
CA LYS A 117 -16.60 -10.43 18.42
C LYS A 117 -17.59 -10.13 17.32
N GLU A 118 -18.60 -9.33 17.63
CA GLU A 118 -19.60 -8.90 16.64
C GLU A 118 -18.95 -8.10 15.49
N VAL A 119 -18.03 -7.19 15.81
CA VAL A 119 -17.29 -6.40 14.82
C VAL A 119 -16.40 -7.29 13.94
N ILE A 120 -15.67 -8.23 14.55
CA ILE A 120 -14.80 -9.17 13.83
C ILE A 120 -15.62 -10.08 12.92
N SER A 121 -16.72 -10.65 13.41
CA SER A 121 -17.60 -11.50 12.59
C SER A 121 -18.23 -10.75 11.43
N TYR A 122 -18.56 -9.47 11.61
CA TYR A 122 -19.01 -8.63 10.51
C TYR A 122 -17.91 -8.44 9.46
N ALA A 123 -16.70 -8.05 9.88
CA ALA A 123 -15.57 -7.86 8.96
C ALA A 123 -15.21 -9.16 8.21
N GLU A 124 -15.18 -10.31 8.91
CA GLU A 124 -14.95 -11.62 8.32
C GLU A 124 -16.00 -11.95 7.25
N GLN A 125 -17.27 -11.67 7.52
CA GLN A 125 -18.35 -11.91 6.57
C GLN A 125 -18.20 -11.03 5.31
N ILE A 126 -17.87 -9.75 5.47
CA ILE A 126 -17.63 -8.83 4.34
C ILE A 126 -16.45 -9.30 3.49
N VAL A 127 -15.31 -9.63 4.12
CA VAL A 127 -14.10 -10.13 3.44
C VAL A 127 -14.39 -11.42 2.67
N LYS A 128 -15.22 -12.30 3.23
CA LYS A 128 -15.59 -13.58 2.62
C LYS A 128 -16.56 -13.43 1.46
N ASP A 129 -17.57 -12.58 1.59
CA ASP A 129 -18.64 -12.44 0.59
C ASP A 129 -18.25 -11.54 -0.58
N ALA A 130 -17.29 -10.63 -0.39
CA ALA A 130 -16.81 -9.76 -1.44
C ALA A 130 -16.15 -10.56 -2.58
N ALA A 131 -16.33 -10.08 -3.81
CA ALA A 131 -15.47 -10.46 -4.93
C ALA A 131 -14.08 -9.84 -4.74
N TRP A 132 -13.05 -10.46 -5.30
CA TRP A 132 -11.67 -9.94 -5.30
C TRP A 132 -11.13 -9.70 -6.72
N THR A 133 -11.93 -10.03 -7.74
CA THR A 133 -11.70 -9.71 -9.14
C THR A 133 -13.02 -9.37 -9.84
N ASP A 134 -12.95 -8.66 -10.96
CA ASP A 134 -14.12 -8.41 -11.82
C ASP A 134 -14.77 -9.73 -12.29
N GLU A 135 -13.96 -10.74 -12.58
CA GLU A 135 -14.41 -12.06 -13.01
C GLU A 135 -15.24 -12.77 -11.94
N GLU A 136 -14.83 -12.66 -10.68
CA GLU A 136 -15.56 -13.24 -9.55
C GLU A 136 -16.87 -12.50 -9.27
N LEU A 137 -16.89 -11.18 -9.44
CA LEU A 137 -18.10 -10.38 -9.25
C LEU A 137 -19.20 -10.80 -10.24
N GLY A 138 -18.81 -11.04 -11.50
CA GLY A 138 -19.71 -11.56 -12.53
C GLY A 138 -20.93 -10.68 -12.82
N ASN A 139 -20.90 -9.41 -12.44
CA ASN A 139 -22.00 -8.45 -12.61
C ASN A 139 -21.51 -7.20 -13.35
N GLU A 140 -21.90 -7.06 -14.62
CA GLU A 140 -21.50 -5.95 -15.49
C GLU A 140 -22.12 -4.59 -15.08
N ASP A 141 -23.19 -4.60 -14.27
CA ASP A 141 -23.88 -3.38 -13.84
C ASP A 141 -23.29 -2.81 -12.53
N THR A 142 -22.26 -3.43 -11.96
CA THR A 142 -21.65 -3.01 -10.69
C THR A 142 -20.15 -2.83 -10.87
N LEU A 143 -19.62 -1.68 -10.45
CA LEU A 143 -18.18 -1.44 -10.44
C LEU A 143 -17.55 -2.24 -9.31
N PHE A 144 -16.66 -3.16 -9.67
CA PHE A 144 -15.93 -4.00 -8.73
C PHE A 144 -15.17 -3.18 -7.67
N GLU A 145 -14.53 -2.09 -8.10
CA GLU A 145 -13.77 -1.21 -7.20
C GLU A 145 -14.64 -0.61 -6.11
N MET A 146 -15.92 -0.32 -6.41
CA MET A 146 -16.87 0.20 -5.41
C MET A 146 -17.22 -0.86 -4.38
N GLU A 147 -17.56 -2.08 -4.81
CA GLU A 147 -17.92 -3.14 -3.86
C GLU A 147 -16.75 -3.53 -2.95
N PHE A 148 -15.53 -3.51 -3.48
CA PHE A 148 -14.33 -3.80 -2.69
C PHE A 148 -14.02 -2.72 -1.63
N GLN A 149 -14.54 -1.50 -1.74
CA GLN A 149 -14.34 -0.46 -0.72
C GLN A 149 -14.85 -0.91 0.67
N LYS A 150 -15.86 -1.78 0.73
CA LYS A 150 -16.35 -2.36 1.99
C LYS A 150 -15.28 -3.22 2.67
N VAL A 151 -14.52 -3.98 1.89
CA VAL A 151 -13.40 -4.79 2.39
C VAL A 151 -12.30 -3.86 2.92
N LYS A 152 -11.92 -2.83 2.16
CA LYS A 152 -10.95 -1.82 2.58
C LYS A 152 -11.36 -1.14 3.90
N ALA A 153 -12.64 -0.77 4.03
CA ALA A 153 -13.18 -0.20 5.27
C ALA A 153 -13.08 -1.18 6.46
N CYS A 154 -13.38 -2.46 6.24
CA CYS A 154 -13.24 -3.49 7.27
C CYS A 154 -11.77 -3.70 7.69
N PHE A 155 -10.83 -3.68 6.75
CA PHE A 155 -9.40 -3.74 7.06
C PHE A 155 -8.95 -2.56 7.93
N LYS A 156 -9.38 -1.33 7.61
CA LYS A 156 -9.10 -0.15 8.48
C LYS A 156 -9.64 -0.33 9.89
N VAL A 157 -10.87 -0.85 10.03
CA VAL A 157 -11.47 -1.15 11.35
C VAL A 157 -10.66 -2.20 12.10
N LEU A 158 -10.27 -3.30 11.46
CA LEU A 158 -9.49 -4.37 12.09
C LEU A 158 -8.09 -3.90 12.49
N ALA A 159 -7.41 -3.12 11.65
CA ALA A 159 -6.16 -2.45 11.97
C ALA A 159 -6.31 -1.56 13.20
N GLN A 160 -7.36 -0.73 13.25
CA GLN A 160 -7.64 0.13 14.40
C GLN A 160 -7.96 -0.65 15.69
N MET A 161 -8.51 -1.86 15.57
CA MET A 161 -8.74 -2.77 16.69
C MET A 161 -7.48 -3.53 17.15
N ASN A 162 -6.37 -3.40 16.41
CA ASN A 162 -5.20 -4.25 16.49
C ASN A 162 -5.57 -5.74 16.39
N GLU A 163 -6.36 -6.09 15.37
CA GLU A 163 -6.89 -7.44 15.15
C GLU A 163 -6.32 -8.08 13.87
N ALA A 164 -5.32 -8.95 14.08
CA ALA A 164 -4.60 -9.69 13.04
C ALA A 164 -5.28 -11.02 12.66
N GLY A 165 -6.41 -11.39 13.29
CA GLY A 165 -7.01 -12.72 13.16
C GLY A 165 -7.40 -13.15 11.74
N LEU A 166 -7.53 -12.22 10.79
CA LEU A 166 -7.88 -12.53 9.39
C LEU A 166 -6.68 -12.63 8.45
N LEU A 167 -5.44 -12.33 8.90
CA LEU A 167 -4.26 -12.30 8.02
C LEU A 167 -4.10 -13.56 7.18
N VAL A 168 -4.21 -14.74 7.80
CA VAL A 168 -4.06 -16.02 7.08
C VAL A 168 -5.14 -16.20 6.01
N GLN A 169 -6.40 -15.90 6.35
CA GLN A 169 -7.51 -16.03 5.41
C GLN A 169 -7.39 -15.05 4.24
N VAL A 170 -7.02 -13.80 4.52
CA VAL A 170 -6.79 -12.74 3.54
C VAL A 170 -5.65 -13.15 2.61
N LEU A 171 -4.52 -13.60 3.16
CA LEU A 171 -3.35 -14.00 2.39
C LEU A 171 -3.62 -15.25 1.55
N ASP A 172 -4.25 -16.27 2.11
CA ASP A 172 -4.63 -17.48 1.35
C ASP A 172 -5.56 -17.15 0.19
N ARG A 173 -6.51 -16.23 0.40
CA ARG A 173 -7.40 -15.76 -0.67
C ARG A 173 -6.63 -14.97 -1.72
N PHE A 174 -5.82 -13.99 -1.32
CA PHE A 174 -4.96 -13.21 -2.21
C PHE A 174 -4.11 -14.11 -3.11
N MET A 175 -3.47 -15.12 -2.52
CA MET A 175 -2.60 -16.09 -3.22
C MET A 175 -3.36 -17.06 -4.13
N SER A 176 -4.69 -17.15 -4.03
CA SER A 176 -5.49 -18.07 -4.84
C SER A 176 -5.73 -17.59 -6.28
N TYR A 177 -5.40 -16.33 -6.58
CA TYR A 177 -5.57 -15.74 -7.89
C TYR A 177 -4.23 -15.66 -8.64
N PRO A 178 -4.20 -15.90 -9.96
CA PRO A 178 -2.97 -15.75 -10.74
C PRO A 178 -2.56 -14.29 -10.91
N LYS A 179 -3.52 -13.37 -10.83
CA LYS A 179 -3.32 -11.92 -10.87
C LYS A 179 -4.42 -11.26 -10.07
N ILE A 180 -4.04 -10.26 -9.28
CA ILE A 180 -4.94 -9.41 -8.51
C ILE A 180 -4.91 -7.99 -9.09
N PRO A 181 -6.03 -7.26 -9.14
CA PRO A 181 -6.03 -5.84 -9.49
C PRO A 181 -5.21 -5.01 -8.49
N ASP A 182 -4.41 -4.06 -8.99
CA ASP A 182 -3.45 -3.29 -8.18
C ASP A 182 -4.09 -2.66 -6.93
N PHE A 183 -5.29 -2.08 -7.05
CA PHE A 183 -5.98 -1.45 -5.91
C PHE A 183 -6.39 -2.45 -4.80
N VAL A 184 -6.63 -3.71 -5.17
CA VAL A 184 -6.90 -4.79 -4.21
C VAL A 184 -5.60 -5.18 -3.52
N ALA A 185 -4.50 -5.31 -4.29
CA ALA A 185 -3.18 -5.58 -3.74
C ALA A 185 -2.74 -4.50 -2.76
N ASP A 186 -2.93 -3.22 -3.09
CA ASP A 186 -2.65 -2.09 -2.19
C ASP A 186 -3.47 -2.16 -0.90
N SER A 187 -4.77 -2.45 -1.01
CA SER A 187 -5.66 -2.54 0.16
C SER A 187 -5.31 -3.72 1.07
N VAL A 188 -4.88 -4.85 0.49
CA VAL A 188 -4.40 -6.02 1.23
C VAL A 188 -3.05 -5.73 1.86
N ALA A 189 -2.14 -5.06 1.15
CA ALA A 189 -0.85 -4.62 1.66
C ALA A 189 -1.02 -3.73 2.90
N GLU A 190 -1.87 -2.69 2.82
CA GLU A 190 -2.20 -1.80 3.95
C GLU A 190 -2.61 -2.59 5.21
N TYR A 191 -3.44 -3.64 5.06
CA TYR A 191 -3.86 -4.49 6.18
C TYR A 191 -2.74 -5.38 6.71
N ILE A 192 -2.00 -6.05 5.82
CA ILE A 192 -0.91 -6.96 6.19
C ILE A 192 0.24 -6.20 6.87
N GLU A 193 0.63 -5.06 6.33
CA GLU A 193 1.72 -4.22 6.83
C GLU A 193 1.42 -3.59 8.20
N ALA A 194 0.13 -3.48 8.58
CA ALA A 194 -0.28 -3.01 9.90
C ALA A 194 0.08 -3.98 11.05
N PHE A 195 0.47 -5.22 10.74
CA PHE A 195 0.79 -6.27 11.72
C PHE A 195 2.13 -6.94 11.43
N PRO A 196 3.27 -6.22 11.52
CA PRO A 196 4.57 -6.72 11.05
C PRO A 196 5.01 -8.01 11.76
N ASP A 197 4.81 -8.09 13.09
CA ASP A 197 5.19 -9.26 13.90
C ASP A 197 4.50 -10.55 13.44
N GLU A 198 3.21 -10.47 13.09
CA GLU A 198 2.43 -11.59 12.58
C GLU A 198 2.63 -11.83 11.07
N SER A 199 2.78 -10.76 10.29
CA SER A 199 2.82 -10.82 8.83
C SER A 199 4.16 -11.30 8.28
N ILE A 200 5.30 -10.88 8.83
CA ILE A 200 6.63 -11.30 8.36
C ILE A 200 6.75 -12.83 8.24
N PRO A 201 6.47 -13.64 9.29
CA PRO A 201 6.59 -15.09 9.18
C PRO A 201 5.63 -15.68 8.13
N LEU A 202 4.41 -15.16 8.00
CA LEU A 202 3.43 -15.63 7.02
C LEU A 202 3.86 -15.35 5.58
N LEU A 203 4.34 -14.13 5.31
CA LEU A 203 4.83 -13.73 3.99
C LEU A 203 6.04 -14.57 3.58
N ILE A 204 6.99 -14.78 4.51
CA ILE A 204 8.17 -15.63 4.26
C ILE A 204 7.76 -17.07 4.00
N GLU A 205 6.79 -17.61 4.75
CA GLU A 205 6.26 -18.96 4.53
C GLU A 205 5.69 -19.09 3.12
N LYS A 206 4.79 -18.19 2.69
CA LYS A 206 4.22 -18.21 1.34
C LYS A 206 5.28 -18.08 0.25
N LEU A 207 6.23 -17.17 0.40
CA LEU A 207 7.33 -17.06 -0.57
C LEU A 207 8.14 -18.35 -0.62
N ASN A 208 8.39 -19.03 0.51
CA ASN A 208 9.10 -20.31 0.52
C ASN A 208 8.35 -21.42 -0.22
N GLU A 209 7.02 -21.47 -0.10
CA GLU A 209 6.15 -22.45 -0.79
C GLU A 209 6.22 -22.31 -2.31
N HIS A 210 6.43 -21.10 -2.83
CA HIS A 210 6.41 -20.79 -4.26
C HIS A 210 7.79 -20.59 -4.92
N LYS A 211 8.89 -20.90 -4.21
CA LYS A 211 10.27 -20.72 -4.73
C LYS A 211 10.55 -21.46 -6.03
N ASP A 212 10.04 -22.68 -6.14
CA ASP A 212 10.33 -23.54 -7.29
C ASP A 212 9.48 -23.18 -8.52
N ASP A 213 8.44 -22.36 -8.32
CA ASP A 213 7.55 -21.86 -9.38
C ASP A 213 7.98 -20.49 -9.92
N GLY A 214 9.14 -19.98 -9.49
CA GLY A 214 9.70 -18.73 -9.99
C GLY A 214 9.11 -17.47 -9.36
N LEU A 215 8.33 -17.59 -8.27
CA LEU A 215 7.76 -16.48 -7.50
C LEU A 215 7.00 -15.47 -8.37
N GLU A 216 6.12 -15.98 -9.23
CA GLU A 216 5.30 -15.16 -10.13
C GLU A 216 3.94 -14.77 -9.51
N GLY A 217 3.23 -13.86 -10.17
CA GLY A 217 1.88 -13.44 -9.77
C GLY A 217 1.91 -12.71 -8.42
N PRO A 218 0.98 -13.02 -7.49
CA PRO A 218 0.89 -12.34 -6.19
C PRO A 218 2.16 -12.42 -5.32
N CYS A 219 3.11 -13.32 -5.64
CA CYS A 219 4.40 -13.37 -4.95
C CYS A 219 5.20 -12.06 -5.11
N GLU A 220 5.07 -11.36 -6.25
CA GLU A 220 5.74 -10.08 -6.47
C GLU A 220 5.27 -9.05 -5.42
N ASP A 221 3.96 -9.00 -5.17
CA ASP A 221 3.35 -8.14 -4.15
C ASP A 221 3.80 -8.51 -2.74
N LEU A 222 3.95 -9.81 -2.41
CA LEU A 222 4.44 -10.23 -1.09
C LEU A 222 5.88 -9.76 -0.83
N VAL A 223 6.73 -9.74 -1.85
CA VAL A 223 8.10 -9.21 -1.74
C VAL A 223 8.08 -7.71 -1.51
N ILE A 224 7.16 -6.99 -2.15
CA ILE A 224 6.95 -5.54 -1.94
C ILE A 224 6.47 -5.28 -0.50
N MET A 225 5.47 -6.02 -0.02
CA MET A 225 4.96 -5.90 1.36
C MET A 225 6.07 -6.14 2.40
N LEU A 226 6.89 -7.19 2.23
CA LEU A 226 8.05 -7.43 3.11
C LEU A 226 9.07 -6.30 3.05
N THR A 227 9.27 -5.71 1.87
CA THR A 227 10.19 -4.58 1.70
C THR A 227 9.67 -3.34 2.44
N ASN A 228 8.37 -3.05 2.34
CA ASN A 228 7.74 -1.92 3.03
C ASN A 228 7.79 -2.07 4.55
N ILE A 229 7.49 -3.27 5.07
CA ILE A 229 7.69 -3.58 6.50
C ILE A 229 9.17 -3.35 6.88
N GLY A 230 10.09 -3.90 6.09
CA GLY A 230 11.53 -3.84 6.35
C GLY A 230 12.15 -2.44 6.28
N LYS A 231 11.57 -1.51 5.52
CA LYS A 231 11.99 -0.09 5.49
C LYS A 231 11.81 0.58 6.85
N ASN A 232 10.72 0.25 7.54
CA ASN A 232 10.39 0.82 8.84
C ASN A 232 11.01 0.00 9.98
N GLU A 233 11.06 -1.32 9.83
CA GLU A 233 11.54 -2.27 10.83
C GLU A 233 12.54 -3.27 10.22
N PRO A 234 13.81 -2.85 9.97
CA PRO A 234 14.80 -3.72 9.36
C PRO A 234 15.13 -4.93 10.24
N CYS A 235 15.08 -6.13 9.66
CA CYS A 235 15.51 -7.37 10.31
C CYS A 235 16.20 -8.33 9.33
N GLU A 236 17.02 -9.24 9.87
CA GLU A 236 17.79 -10.18 9.04
C GLU A 236 16.88 -11.17 8.32
N GLU A 237 15.75 -11.54 8.92
CA GLU A 237 14.76 -12.45 8.34
C GLU A 237 14.16 -11.88 7.03
N ILE A 238 13.80 -10.59 7.03
CA ILE A 238 13.33 -9.90 5.81
C ILE A 238 14.45 -9.85 4.79
N TYR A 239 15.66 -9.42 5.17
CA TYR A 239 16.78 -9.33 4.24
C TYR A 239 17.09 -10.67 3.56
N ASP A 240 17.12 -11.76 4.33
CA ASP A 240 17.34 -13.11 3.80
C ASP A 240 16.20 -13.55 2.87
N ALA A 241 14.96 -13.17 3.17
CA ALA A 241 13.81 -13.43 2.30
C ALA A 241 13.92 -12.67 0.97
N LEU A 242 14.24 -11.37 0.98
CA LEU A 242 14.45 -10.56 -0.23
C LEU A 242 15.61 -11.08 -1.08
N ARG A 243 16.71 -11.46 -0.42
CA ARG A 243 17.85 -12.13 -1.07
C ARG A 243 17.45 -13.45 -1.71
N SER A 244 16.62 -14.22 -1.02
CA SER A 244 16.06 -15.45 -1.57
C SER A 244 15.17 -15.15 -2.77
N ALA A 245 14.31 -14.13 -2.70
CA ALA A 245 13.45 -13.73 -3.80
C ALA A 245 14.28 -13.39 -5.06
N PHE A 246 15.35 -12.60 -4.94
CA PHE A 246 16.26 -12.32 -6.06
C PHE A 246 16.83 -13.59 -6.73
N ARG A 247 17.08 -14.64 -5.95
CA ARG A 247 17.58 -15.91 -6.48
C ARG A 247 16.52 -16.65 -7.30
N TYR A 248 15.29 -16.74 -6.78
CA TYR A 248 14.24 -17.61 -7.31
C TYR A 248 13.27 -16.92 -8.26
N MET A 249 13.08 -15.60 -8.16
CA MET A 249 12.20 -14.86 -9.06
C MET A 249 12.63 -14.99 -10.52
N ASN A 250 11.67 -15.31 -11.39
CA ASN A 250 11.86 -15.29 -12.84
C ASN A 250 12.12 -13.86 -13.31
N ASN A 251 11.31 -12.90 -12.84
CA ASN A 251 11.55 -11.49 -13.05
C ASN A 251 12.44 -10.90 -11.94
N LYS A 252 13.74 -10.78 -12.21
CA LYS A 252 14.71 -10.28 -11.22
C LYS A 252 14.66 -8.77 -11.02
N ILE A 253 14.03 -8.02 -11.93
CA ILE A 253 13.94 -6.55 -11.83
C ILE A 253 13.22 -6.17 -10.54
N TYR A 254 12.05 -6.78 -10.24
CA TYR A 254 11.30 -6.52 -9.01
C TYR A 254 12.13 -6.80 -7.74
N ALA A 255 12.84 -7.93 -7.70
CA ALA A 255 13.68 -8.25 -6.55
C ALA A 255 14.84 -7.25 -6.37
N VAL A 256 15.41 -6.73 -7.46
CA VAL A 256 16.48 -5.73 -7.41
C VAL A 256 15.95 -4.40 -6.88
N ILE A 257 14.79 -3.96 -7.38
CA ILE A 257 14.10 -2.76 -6.87
C ILE A 257 13.85 -2.92 -5.38
N CYS A 258 13.26 -4.03 -4.94
CA CYS A 258 12.97 -4.31 -3.52
C CYS A 258 14.24 -4.33 -2.65
N LEU A 259 15.36 -4.90 -3.13
CA LEU A 259 16.63 -4.88 -2.40
C LEU A 259 17.23 -3.47 -2.29
N ALA A 260 17.11 -2.65 -3.34
CA ALA A 260 17.54 -1.26 -3.32
C ALA A 260 16.70 -0.44 -2.33
N ASP A 261 15.39 -0.64 -2.39
CA ASP A 261 14.39 0.00 -1.55
C ASP A 261 14.50 -0.38 -0.07
N TYR A 262 14.87 -1.62 0.24
CA TYR A 262 15.17 -2.07 1.60
C TYR A 262 16.40 -1.36 2.18
N GLY A 263 17.36 -0.95 1.33
CA GLY A 263 18.44 -0.06 1.73
C GLY A 263 19.65 -0.71 2.42
N ASP A 264 19.73 -2.04 2.54
CA ASP A 264 20.90 -2.71 3.13
C ASP A 264 22.03 -2.90 2.11
N GLY A 265 23.14 -2.18 2.33
CA GLY A 265 24.35 -2.22 1.50
C GLY A 265 25.01 -3.60 1.36
N LYS A 266 24.65 -4.60 2.19
CA LYS A 266 25.05 -6.00 1.98
C LYS A 266 24.59 -6.55 0.63
N ALA A 267 23.56 -5.98 0.01
CA ALA A 267 23.11 -6.37 -1.33
C ALA A 267 24.13 -6.02 -2.43
N VAL A 268 24.94 -4.97 -2.27
CA VAL A 268 25.94 -4.52 -3.27
C VAL A 268 26.89 -5.64 -3.73
N PRO A 269 27.64 -6.34 -2.85
CA PRO A 269 28.54 -7.41 -3.29
C PRO A 269 27.79 -8.57 -3.98
N MET A 270 26.55 -8.86 -3.57
CA MET A 270 25.74 -9.90 -4.20
C MET A 270 25.38 -9.52 -5.63
N LEU A 271 24.89 -8.30 -5.82
CA LEU A 271 24.49 -7.74 -7.12
C LEU A 271 25.67 -7.67 -8.09
N LYS A 272 26.83 -7.15 -7.65
CA LYS A 272 28.07 -7.18 -8.44
C LYS A 272 28.48 -8.59 -8.84
N SER A 273 28.39 -9.53 -7.90
CA SER A 273 28.72 -10.94 -8.16
C SER A 273 27.76 -11.57 -9.17
N TYR A 274 26.49 -11.16 -9.18
CA TYR A 274 25.53 -11.61 -10.19
C TYR A 274 25.91 -11.15 -11.59
N ILE A 275 26.17 -9.85 -11.78
CA ILE A 275 26.61 -9.29 -13.07
C ILE A 275 27.84 -10.03 -13.58
N ASN A 276 28.88 -10.16 -12.76
CA ASN A 276 30.14 -10.79 -13.17
C ASN A 276 29.99 -12.25 -13.59
N ARG A 277 29.01 -12.99 -13.03
CA ARG A 277 28.74 -14.38 -13.40
C ARG A 277 27.85 -14.54 -14.64
N HIS A 278 27.10 -13.51 -14.99
CA HIS A 278 26.08 -13.56 -16.05
C HIS A 278 26.34 -12.56 -17.16
N GLN A 279 27.58 -12.11 -17.37
CA GLN A 279 27.93 -11.13 -18.42
C GLN A 279 27.43 -11.52 -19.81
N ASP A 280 27.38 -12.82 -20.12
CA ASP A 280 26.96 -13.33 -21.42
C ASP A 280 25.44 -13.56 -21.54
N THR A 281 24.70 -13.54 -20.42
CA THR A 281 23.28 -13.95 -20.38
C THR A 281 22.34 -12.91 -19.76
N ILE A 282 22.87 -11.92 -19.04
CA ILE A 282 22.09 -10.84 -18.46
C ILE A 282 21.49 -9.98 -19.56
N ASP A 283 20.20 -9.67 -19.46
CA ASP A 283 19.58 -8.72 -20.36
C ASP A 283 19.93 -7.27 -19.98
N ARG A 284 19.65 -6.35 -20.90
CA ARG A 284 20.04 -4.96 -20.78
C ARG A 284 19.31 -4.25 -19.63
N ASP A 285 18.03 -4.53 -19.47
CA ASP A 285 17.18 -3.82 -18.51
C ASP A 285 17.55 -4.24 -17.09
N LEU A 286 17.69 -5.55 -16.86
CA LEU A 286 18.17 -6.09 -15.58
C LEU A 286 19.58 -5.59 -15.24
N PHE A 287 20.48 -5.50 -16.21
CA PHE A 287 21.83 -4.97 -15.97
C PHE A 287 21.79 -3.53 -15.46
N TYR A 288 21.06 -2.64 -16.14
CA TYR A 288 20.99 -1.24 -15.73
C TYR A 288 20.22 -1.04 -14.43
N GLU A 289 19.20 -1.84 -14.17
CA GLU A 289 18.50 -1.83 -12.89
C GLU A 289 19.43 -2.21 -11.73
N ILE A 290 20.23 -3.27 -11.90
CA ILE A 290 21.23 -3.67 -10.89
C ILE A 290 22.26 -2.56 -10.67
N MET A 291 22.70 -1.88 -11.74
CA MET A 291 23.65 -0.77 -11.62
C MET A 291 23.05 0.40 -10.83
N SER A 292 21.80 0.78 -11.13
CA SER A 292 21.05 1.80 -10.40
C SER A 292 20.92 1.44 -8.93
N ALA A 293 20.49 0.22 -8.63
CA ALA A 293 20.38 -0.30 -7.26
C ALA A 293 21.71 -0.25 -6.50
N ILE A 294 22.83 -0.64 -7.12
CA ILE A 294 24.16 -0.55 -6.49
C ILE A 294 24.49 0.90 -6.12
N GLN A 295 24.23 1.85 -7.01
CA GLN A 295 24.50 3.28 -6.75
C GLN A 295 23.61 3.82 -5.62
N ASN A 296 22.31 3.47 -5.63
CA ASN A 296 21.36 3.86 -4.59
C ASN A 296 21.77 3.34 -3.21
N LEU A 297 22.38 2.16 -3.16
CA LEU A 297 22.94 1.56 -1.95
C LEU A 297 24.33 2.11 -1.56
N GLY A 298 24.84 3.14 -2.25
CA GLY A 298 26.14 3.77 -1.99
C GLY A 298 27.34 2.98 -2.51
N GLY A 299 27.13 2.03 -3.41
CA GLY A 299 28.18 1.23 -4.02
C GLY A 299 28.86 1.93 -5.21
N ASP A 300 30.15 1.66 -5.37
CA ASP A 300 30.91 2.06 -6.56
C ASP A 300 30.59 1.14 -7.74
N ILE A 301 30.45 1.68 -8.94
CA ILE A 301 30.18 0.94 -10.17
C ILE A 301 31.34 1.02 -11.19
N THR A 302 32.41 1.74 -10.88
CA THR A 302 33.53 1.96 -11.81
C THR A 302 34.32 0.70 -12.14
N ASP A 303 34.21 -0.34 -11.31
CA ASP A 303 34.81 -1.65 -11.47
C ASP A 303 33.95 -2.63 -12.29
N ILE A 304 32.75 -2.22 -12.70
CA ILE A 304 31.81 -3.08 -13.43
C ILE A 304 32.01 -2.90 -14.94
N GLN A 305 32.26 -4.02 -15.63
CA GLN A 305 32.36 -4.05 -17.07
C GLN A 305 30.97 -4.06 -17.71
N ASP A 306 30.73 -3.14 -18.66
CA ASP A 306 29.51 -3.08 -19.45
C ASP A 306 29.56 -4.08 -20.62
N PRO A 307 28.73 -5.14 -20.60
CA PRO A 307 28.71 -6.16 -21.64
C PRO A 307 28.08 -5.65 -22.96
N PHE A 308 27.40 -4.51 -22.96
CA PHE A 308 26.73 -3.92 -24.13
C PHE A 308 27.56 -2.81 -24.80
N GLY A 309 28.61 -2.34 -24.14
CA GLY A 309 29.58 -1.37 -24.66
C GLY A 309 29.05 0.06 -24.82
N ASP A 310 27.95 0.40 -24.17
CA ASP A 310 27.33 1.73 -24.19
C ASP A 310 28.16 2.79 -23.46
N PHE A 311 28.92 2.42 -22.42
CA PHE A 311 29.86 3.32 -21.77
C PHE A 311 30.97 3.81 -22.71
N THR A 312 31.42 2.95 -23.63
CA THR A 312 32.46 3.32 -24.61
C THR A 312 31.93 4.17 -25.77
N LYS A 313 30.62 4.12 -26.06
CA LYS A 313 29.98 4.96 -27.10
C LYS A 313 29.79 6.40 -26.64
N LYS A 314 29.42 6.62 -25.36
CA LYS A 314 29.29 7.98 -24.79
C LYS A 314 30.62 8.75 -24.81
N MET A 315 31.76 8.09 -24.61
CA MET A 315 33.09 8.75 -24.67
C MET A 315 33.59 9.07 -26.08
N LYS A 316 33.01 8.48 -27.15
CA LYS A 316 33.41 8.75 -28.54
C LYS A 316 32.59 9.83 -29.23
N ASN A 317 31.44 10.20 -28.66
CA ASN A 317 30.52 11.20 -29.20
C ASN A 317 30.42 12.47 -28.33
N GLY A 318 31.30 12.62 -27.34
CA GLY A 318 31.49 13.81 -26.51
C GLY A 318 32.76 14.57 -26.88
#